data_AF-A0A8S1SE45-F1
#
_entry.id   AF-A0A8S1SE45-F1
#
_cell.length_a   1.000
_cell.length_b   1.000
_cell.length_c   1.000
_cell.angle_alpha   90.00
_cell.angle_beta   90.00
_cell.angle_gamma   90.00
#
_symmetry.space_group_name_H-M   'P 1'
#
loop_
_entity.id
_entity.type
_entity.pdbx_description
1 polymer ?
#
loop_
_entity_poly.entity_id
_entity_poly.type
_entity_poly.pdbx_seq_one_letter_code
_entity_poly.pdbx_strand_id
1 'polypeptide(L)'
;MHGDFQSTFQHDYQPWKQCRQKPFNYERQPQKHAYDPSTLLSQYQSEYIKRPLPDKEIRELPQIPSSQPFTSKSDYQTNYQKFPLPLKPPVTKKQYKSAPRQVPWNTTYGVDFIPKPIGEKEQFKPTQKDGPNCNIDFGSSTYRTAYVPMPTCKQDKYRDPHQRNLYGDPGQTGNSTYQMDYIEKQNNNDMCPVFALPKRPVKLPGGKSHLNYDAVNNRWV
;
A
#
# COMPACT_ATOMS: atom_id res chain seq x y z
N MET A 1 37.37 161.77 80.51
CA MET A 1 36.85 161.12 79.29
C MET A 1 37.52 159.76 79.20
N HIS A 2 36.79 158.70 79.55
CA HIS A 2 37.29 157.33 79.57
C HIS A 2 37.18 156.77 78.15
N GLY A 3 38.31 156.49 77.51
CA GLY A 3 38.36 155.77 76.25
C GLY A 3 38.62 154.30 76.56
N ASP A 4 37.63 153.45 76.30
CA ASP A 4 37.75 152.01 76.46
C ASP A 4 38.63 151.46 75.33
N PHE A 5 39.92 151.27 75.63
CA PHE A 5 40.87 150.65 74.71
C PHE A 5 40.64 149.13 74.74
N GLN A 6 39.81 148.62 73.82
CA GLN A 6 39.67 147.18 73.64
C GLN A 6 40.88 146.62 72.89
N SER A 7 41.50 145.59 73.49
CA SER A 7 42.68 144.92 72.95
C SER A 7 42.38 144.26 71.61
N THR A 8 43.28 144.41 70.65
CA THR A 8 43.18 143.79 69.30
C THR A 8 43.01 142.27 69.38
N PHE A 9 43.49 141.64 70.45
CA PHE A 9 43.33 140.21 70.71
C PHE A 9 41.86 139.77 70.80
N GLN A 10 40.99 140.58 71.40
CA GLN A 10 39.55 140.27 71.48
C GLN A 10 38.85 140.42 70.13
N HIS A 11 39.41 141.23 69.23
CA HIS A 11 38.83 141.43 67.90
C HIS A 11 39.27 140.35 66.91
N ASP A 12 40.51 139.88 67.02
CA ASP A 12 41.10 138.95 66.05
C ASP A 12 40.77 137.47 66.34
N TYR A 13 40.46 137.12 67.59
CA TYR A 13 40.17 135.75 68.00
C TYR A 13 38.70 135.54 68.36
N GLN A 14 37.83 135.65 67.36
CA GLN A 14 36.44 135.20 67.51
C GLN A 14 36.33 133.68 67.29
N PRO A 15 35.57 132.95 68.13
CA PRO A 15 35.45 131.51 68.02
C PRO A 15 34.84 131.11 66.67
N TRP A 16 35.63 130.40 65.86
CA TRP A 16 35.20 129.92 64.55
C TRP A 16 34.07 128.90 64.67
N LYS A 17 33.00 129.07 63.87
CA LYS A 17 31.90 128.13 63.80
C LYS A 17 32.33 126.88 63.03
N GLN A 18 32.51 125.76 63.72
CA GLN A 18 32.82 124.48 63.07
C GLN A 18 31.60 123.97 62.30
N CYS A 19 31.70 123.95 60.97
CA CYS A 19 30.74 123.25 60.12
C CYS A 19 30.95 121.73 60.27
N ARG A 20 30.05 121.03 60.97
CA ARG A 20 30.06 119.56 61.02
C ARG A 20 29.81 119.01 59.61
N GLN A 21 30.78 118.31 59.04
CA GLN A 21 30.59 117.59 57.78
C GLN A 21 29.58 116.45 58.00
N LYS A 22 28.64 116.29 57.08
CA LYS A 22 27.69 115.16 57.11
C LYS A 22 28.46 113.85 56.93
N PRO A 23 28.13 112.78 57.68
CA PRO A 23 28.81 111.50 57.51
C PRO A 23 28.60 110.98 56.09
N PHE A 24 29.68 110.53 55.48
CA PHE A 24 29.69 109.94 54.14
C PHE A 24 28.99 108.58 54.19
N ASN A 25 27.85 108.46 53.52
CA ASN A 25 27.02 107.26 53.56
C ASN A 25 27.52 106.25 52.52
N TYR A 26 28.06 105.11 52.95
CA TYR A 26 28.61 104.05 52.08
C TYR A 26 27.55 103.06 51.60
N GLU A 27 26.38 103.51 51.13
CA GLU A 27 25.46 102.62 50.41
C GLU A 27 26.05 102.29 49.02
N ARG A 28 27.09 101.45 48.99
CA ARG A 28 27.58 100.82 47.77
C ARG A 28 26.57 99.73 47.39
N GLN A 29 25.74 100.02 46.40
CA GLN A 29 24.99 99.00 45.67
C GLN A 29 26.00 97.97 45.12
N PRO A 30 25.78 96.65 45.31
CA PRO A 30 26.68 95.64 44.75
C PRO A 30 26.65 95.75 43.22
N GLN A 31 27.82 95.92 42.59
CA GLN A 31 27.92 95.91 41.13
C GLN A 31 27.48 94.54 40.61
N LYS A 32 26.36 94.51 39.87
CA LYS A 32 25.90 93.33 39.15
C LYS A 32 26.71 93.21 37.87
N HIS A 33 27.75 92.38 37.88
CA HIS A 33 28.43 92.01 36.64
C HIS A 33 27.53 91.05 35.86
N ALA A 34 26.96 91.53 34.75
CA ALA A 34 26.23 90.70 33.81
C ALA A 34 27.24 89.93 32.95
N TYR A 35 27.43 88.64 33.25
CA TYR A 35 28.20 87.77 32.36
C TYR A 35 27.32 87.37 31.17
N ASP A 36 27.88 87.44 29.96
CA ASP A 36 27.26 86.90 28.77
C ASP A 36 27.37 85.37 28.80
N PRO A 37 26.26 84.61 28.82
CA PRO A 37 26.31 83.15 28.88
C PRO A 37 27.05 82.53 27.68
N SER A 38 27.24 83.28 26.59
CA SER A 38 28.00 82.80 25.43
C SER A 38 29.49 82.57 25.73
N THR A 39 30.07 83.28 26.71
CA THR A 39 31.49 83.11 27.11
C THR A 39 31.72 81.92 28.03
N LEU A 40 30.66 81.25 28.48
CA LEU A 40 30.74 80.07 29.35
C LEU A 40 30.85 78.75 28.56
N LEU A 41 30.74 78.80 27.24
CA LEU A 41 30.86 77.61 26.40
C LEU A 41 32.31 77.19 26.28
N SER A 42 32.58 75.89 26.46
CA SER A 42 33.92 75.34 26.21
C SER A 42 34.23 75.35 24.71
N GLN A 43 35.52 75.36 24.37
CA GLN A 43 35.96 75.28 22.97
C GLN A 43 35.41 74.03 22.26
N TYR A 44 35.22 72.92 23.00
CA TYR A 44 34.57 71.72 22.49
C TYR A 44 33.10 71.97 22.10
N GLN A 45 32.34 72.69 22.94
CA GLN A 45 30.93 72.99 22.68
C GLN A 45 30.74 73.93 21.48
N SER A 46 31.68 74.83 21.22
CA SER A 46 31.63 75.74 20.06
C SER A 46 32.08 75.07 18.76
N GLU A 47 33.04 74.16 18.80
CA GLU A 47 33.58 73.51 17.59
C GLU A 47 32.77 72.30 17.12
N TYR A 48 32.20 71.51 18.05
CA TYR A 48 31.50 70.26 17.75
C TYR A 48 29.98 70.46 17.62
N ILE A 49 29.60 71.26 16.63
CA ILE A 49 28.19 71.48 16.24
C ILE A 49 27.83 70.51 15.10
N LYS A 50 26.59 69.99 15.12
CA LYS A 50 26.07 69.15 14.03
C LYS A 50 26.01 69.97 12.73
N ARG A 51 26.96 69.70 11.82
CA ARG A 51 26.95 70.27 10.47
C ARG A 51 26.03 69.43 9.56
N PRO A 52 25.26 70.05 8.66
CA PRO A 52 24.48 69.30 7.67
C PRO A 52 25.42 68.47 6.79
N LEU A 53 25.02 67.23 6.50
CA LEU A 53 25.74 66.39 5.55
C LEU A 53 25.52 66.96 4.13
N PRO A 54 26.52 66.90 3.24
CA PRO A 54 26.31 67.25 1.84
C PRO A 54 25.30 66.30 1.21
N ASP A 55 24.48 66.83 0.29
CA ASP A 55 23.53 66.02 -0.46
C ASP A 55 24.28 64.95 -1.26
N LYS A 56 23.91 63.69 -1.02
CA LYS A 56 24.51 62.56 -1.73
C LYS A 56 23.89 62.49 -3.12
N GLU A 57 24.72 62.57 -4.15
CA GLU A 57 24.28 62.32 -5.52
C GLU A 57 23.70 60.91 -5.62
N ILE A 58 22.39 60.82 -5.86
CA ILE A 58 21.69 59.55 -6.09
C ILE A 58 21.95 59.17 -7.55
N ARG A 59 22.68 58.08 -7.77
CA ARG A 59 22.80 57.49 -9.09
C ARG A 59 21.47 56.83 -9.43
N GLU A 60 20.76 57.36 -10.41
CA GLU A 60 19.57 56.73 -10.98
C GLU A 60 19.96 55.35 -11.54
N LEU A 61 19.28 54.31 -11.07
CA LEU A 61 19.46 52.97 -11.60
C LEU A 61 18.83 52.90 -13.00
N PRO A 62 19.49 52.25 -13.98
CA PRO A 62 18.90 52.08 -15.30
C PRO A 62 17.56 51.32 -15.19
N GLN A 63 16.49 51.89 -15.74
CA GLN A 63 15.20 51.20 -15.82
C GLN A 63 15.30 50.04 -16.81
N ILE A 64 15.19 48.81 -16.29
CA ILE A 64 15.17 47.60 -17.10
C ILE A 64 13.77 47.48 -17.72
N PRO A 65 13.65 47.37 -19.05
CA PRO A 65 12.35 47.16 -19.68
C PRO A 65 11.75 45.83 -19.21
N SER A 66 10.43 45.80 -19.01
CA SER A 66 9.70 44.57 -18.68
C SER A 66 9.92 43.53 -19.78
N SER A 67 10.45 42.37 -19.42
CA SER A 67 10.67 41.29 -20.38
C SER A 67 9.35 40.66 -20.79
N GLN A 68 9.19 40.41 -22.09
CA GLN A 68 8.06 39.66 -22.61
C GLN A 68 8.12 38.21 -22.09
N PRO A 69 7.01 37.62 -21.61
CA PRO A 69 7.00 36.24 -21.16
C PRO A 69 7.30 35.28 -22.32
N PHE A 70 8.06 34.24 -22.04
CA PHE A 70 8.37 33.20 -23.01
C PHE A 70 7.14 32.30 -23.24
N THR A 71 6.61 32.29 -24.46
CA THR A 71 5.37 31.57 -24.82
C THR A 71 5.60 30.27 -25.59
N SER A 72 6.84 29.94 -25.95
CA SER A 72 7.09 28.75 -26.76
C SER A 72 6.80 27.48 -25.95
N LYS A 73 6.11 26.54 -26.59
CA LYS A 73 5.87 25.19 -26.07
C LYS A 73 6.59 24.21 -26.99
N SER A 74 7.15 23.16 -26.41
CA SER A 74 7.74 22.08 -27.20
C SER A 74 6.65 21.24 -27.88
N ASP A 75 7.00 20.57 -28.98
CA ASP A 75 6.12 19.64 -29.68
C ASP A 75 5.60 18.54 -28.74
N TYR A 76 6.41 18.13 -27.75
CA TYR A 76 5.98 17.17 -26.75
C TYR A 76 4.82 17.71 -25.90
N GLN A 77 4.91 18.96 -25.47
CA GLN A 77 3.89 19.59 -24.62
C GLN A 77 2.59 19.88 -25.37
N THR A 78 2.66 20.07 -26.70
CA THR A 78 1.47 20.22 -27.55
C THR A 78 0.84 18.88 -27.90
N ASN A 79 1.63 17.87 -28.25
CA ASN A 79 1.13 16.61 -28.81
C ASN A 79 0.74 15.57 -27.75
N TYR A 80 1.35 15.62 -26.56
CA TYR A 80 1.13 14.63 -25.50
C TYR A 80 0.31 15.23 -24.36
N GLN A 81 -0.98 15.43 -24.63
CA GLN A 81 -1.95 15.85 -23.62
C GLN A 81 -2.71 14.63 -23.09
N LYS A 82 -3.33 14.78 -21.92
CA LYS A 82 -4.18 13.73 -21.34
C LYS A 82 -5.47 13.64 -22.16
N PHE A 83 -5.53 12.68 -23.07
CA PHE A 83 -6.77 12.35 -23.75
C PHE A 83 -7.68 11.54 -22.81
N PRO A 84 -8.98 11.87 -22.73
CA PRO A 84 -9.91 11.08 -21.94
C PRO A 84 -10.00 9.66 -22.51
N LEU A 85 -9.85 8.66 -21.64
CA LEU A 85 -10.01 7.27 -22.05
C LEU A 85 -11.49 6.95 -22.27
N PRO A 86 -11.82 6.08 -23.25
CA PRO A 86 -13.20 5.61 -23.41
C PRO A 86 -13.65 4.85 -22.16
N LEU A 87 -14.89 5.09 -21.75
CA LEU A 87 -15.53 4.35 -20.66
C LEU A 87 -15.59 2.86 -21.03
N LYS A 88 -15.09 2.00 -20.13
CA LYS A 88 -15.21 0.55 -20.32
C LYS A 88 -16.69 0.17 -20.25
N PRO A 89 -17.21 -0.64 -21.19
CA PRO A 89 -18.57 -1.14 -21.11
C PRO A 89 -18.75 -1.99 -19.85
N PRO A 90 -19.97 -2.05 -19.27
CA PRO A 90 -20.23 -2.86 -18.10
C PRO A 90 -19.95 -4.34 -18.40
N VAL A 91 -19.32 -5.03 -17.45
CA VAL A 91 -19.05 -6.47 -17.55
C VAL A 91 -20.37 -7.23 -17.42
N THR A 92 -20.91 -7.72 -18.54
CA THR A 92 -22.07 -8.60 -18.54
C THR A 92 -21.64 -9.99 -18.07
N LYS A 93 -22.05 -10.39 -16.87
CA LYS A 93 -21.87 -11.77 -16.39
C LYS A 93 -22.77 -12.68 -17.21
N LYS A 94 -22.18 -13.45 -18.14
CA LYS A 94 -22.91 -14.52 -18.83
C LYS A 94 -23.31 -15.57 -17.79
N GLN A 95 -24.58 -15.95 -17.76
CA GLN A 95 -25.01 -17.08 -16.94
C GLN A 95 -24.29 -18.34 -17.44
N TYR A 96 -23.56 -18.98 -16.54
CA TYR A 96 -22.93 -20.27 -16.83
C TYR A 96 -24.05 -21.31 -16.97
N LYS A 97 -24.09 -21.99 -18.12
CA LYS A 97 -24.93 -23.17 -18.34
C LYS A 97 -24.02 -24.40 -18.30
N SER A 98 -24.22 -25.27 -17.31
CA SER A 98 -23.56 -26.57 -17.29
C SER A 98 -24.10 -27.43 -18.44
N ALA A 99 -23.24 -28.27 -19.01
CA ALA A 99 -23.68 -29.27 -19.98
C ALA A 99 -24.68 -30.23 -19.29
N PRO A 100 -25.75 -30.67 -19.98
CA PRO A 100 -26.68 -31.65 -19.43
C PRO A 100 -25.92 -32.96 -19.16
N ARG A 101 -26.00 -33.45 -17.92
CA ARG A 101 -25.37 -34.72 -17.54
C ARG A 101 -26.15 -35.86 -18.18
N GLN A 102 -25.50 -36.60 -19.07
CA GLN A 102 -26.03 -37.87 -19.58
C GLN A 102 -25.90 -38.90 -18.46
N VAL A 103 -26.99 -39.15 -17.75
CA VAL A 103 -27.07 -40.24 -16.78
C VAL A 103 -27.67 -41.44 -17.52
N PRO A 104 -26.99 -42.59 -17.60
CA PRO A 104 -27.62 -43.79 -18.13
C PRO A 104 -28.75 -44.20 -17.18
N TRP A 105 -29.99 -44.01 -17.62
CA TRP A 105 -31.20 -44.41 -16.88
C TRP A 105 -31.43 -45.92 -16.90
N ASN A 106 -30.64 -46.66 -17.69
CA ASN A 106 -30.76 -48.10 -17.83
C ASN A 106 -30.08 -48.77 -16.65
N THR A 107 -30.89 -49.33 -15.75
CA THR A 107 -30.42 -50.24 -14.71
C THR A 107 -30.17 -51.62 -15.31
N THR A 108 -29.23 -52.38 -14.73
CA THR A 108 -28.98 -53.78 -15.12
C THR A 108 -30.27 -54.60 -15.13
N TYR A 109 -31.13 -54.39 -14.12
CA TYR A 109 -32.43 -55.07 -14.04
C TYR A 109 -33.36 -54.74 -15.22
N GLY A 110 -33.45 -53.46 -15.60
CA GLY A 110 -34.32 -53.01 -16.69
C GLY A 110 -33.90 -53.52 -18.07
N VAL A 111 -32.60 -53.81 -18.25
CA VAL A 111 -32.06 -54.36 -19.50
C VAL A 111 -32.15 -55.88 -19.55
N ASP A 112 -31.86 -56.57 -18.44
CA ASP A 112 -31.70 -58.02 -18.45
C ASP A 112 -33.01 -58.81 -18.23
N PHE A 113 -34.01 -58.19 -17.59
CA PHE A 113 -35.29 -58.85 -17.22
C PHE A 113 -36.47 -58.40 -18.08
N ILE A 114 -36.27 -58.42 -19.39
CA ILE A 114 -37.34 -58.17 -20.38
C ILE A 114 -38.15 -59.46 -20.57
N PRO A 115 -39.49 -59.41 -20.69
CA PRO A 115 -40.31 -60.58 -20.95
C PRO A 115 -39.85 -61.29 -22.23
N LYS A 116 -39.35 -62.53 -22.08
CA LYS A 116 -38.93 -63.35 -23.21
C LYS A 116 -40.16 -64.04 -23.82
N PRO A 117 -40.26 -64.12 -25.16
CA PRO A 117 -41.33 -64.88 -25.79
C PRO A 117 -41.24 -66.33 -25.31
N ILE A 118 -42.37 -66.85 -24.84
CA ILE A 118 -42.49 -68.27 -24.53
C ILE A 118 -42.55 -68.97 -25.89
N GLY A 119 -41.52 -69.75 -26.21
CA GLY A 119 -41.47 -70.51 -27.45
C GLY A 119 -42.72 -71.38 -27.62
N GLU A 120 -43.11 -71.63 -28.87
CA GLU A 120 -44.23 -72.51 -29.17
C GLU A 120 -43.99 -73.86 -28.49
N LYS A 121 -44.94 -74.25 -27.62
CA LYS A 121 -44.88 -75.57 -26.99
C LYS A 121 -45.16 -76.58 -28.09
N GLU A 122 -44.14 -77.36 -28.47
CA GLU A 122 -44.34 -78.53 -29.31
C GLU A 122 -45.40 -79.41 -28.65
N GLN A 123 -46.59 -79.45 -29.25
CA GLN A 123 -47.61 -80.38 -28.84
C GLN A 123 -47.15 -81.76 -29.30
N PHE A 124 -46.51 -82.51 -28.41
CA PHE A 124 -46.32 -83.96 -28.54
C PHE A 124 -47.68 -84.65 -28.41
N LYS A 125 -48.57 -84.43 -29.39
CA LYS A 125 -49.70 -85.33 -29.59
C LYS A 125 -49.09 -86.64 -30.06
N PRO A 126 -49.36 -87.77 -29.39
CA PRO A 126 -48.93 -89.06 -29.89
C PRO A 126 -49.55 -89.24 -31.27
N THR A 127 -48.70 -89.32 -32.30
CA THR A 127 -49.14 -89.77 -33.62
C THR A 127 -49.61 -91.21 -33.43
N GLN A 128 -50.92 -91.44 -33.35
CA GLN A 128 -51.49 -92.78 -33.47
C GLN A 128 -51.16 -93.28 -34.88
N LYS A 129 -50.01 -93.94 -34.99
CA LYS A 129 -49.82 -94.94 -36.02
C LYS A 129 -50.38 -96.21 -35.42
N ASP A 130 -51.47 -96.72 -36.00
CA ASP A 130 -51.88 -98.10 -35.74
C ASP A 130 -50.70 -98.99 -36.17
N GLY A 131 -49.90 -99.40 -35.19
CA GLY A 131 -48.79 -100.32 -35.41
C GLY A 131 -49.33 -101.67 -35.85
N PRO A 132 -48.57 -102.44 -36.65
CA PRO A 132 -48.96 -103.81 -36.97
C PRO A 132 -49.07 -104.60 -35.67
N ASN A 133 -50.19 -105.31 -35.53
CA ASN A 133 -50.49 -106.25 -34.47
C ASN A 133 -49.33 -107.25 -34.33
N CYS A 134 -48.38 -106.98 -33.42
CA CYS A 134 -47.33 -107.91 -33.08
C CYS A 134 -47.88 -108.90 -32.06
N ASN A 135 -47.81 -110.18 -32.42
CA ASN A 135 -48.16 -111.30 -31.56
C ASN A 135 -47.54 -111.13 -30.18
N ILE A 136 -48.41 -111.31 -29.19
CA ILE A 136 -48.13 -111.38 -27.76
C ILE A 136 -47.09 -112.48 -27.49
N ASP A 137 -45.88 -112.09 -27.09
CA ASP A 137 -44.99 -112.95 -26.33
C ASP A 137 -45.40 -112.84 -24.86
N PHE A 138 -45.94 -113.94 -24.32
CA PHE A 138 -46.35 -114.06 -22.93
C PHE A 138 -45.22 -113.66 -21.99
N GLY A 139 -45.51 -112.66 -21.16
CA GLY A 139 -44.57 -111.97 -20.30
C GLY A 139 -43.69 -112.88 -19.44
N SER A 140 -42.44 -112.44 -19.24
CA SER A 140 -41.62 -112.97 -18.17
C SER A 140 -42.10 -112.45 -16.82
N SER A 141 -42.01 -113.29 -15.78
CA SER A 141 -42.54 -113.02 -14.45
C SER A 141 -41.88 -111.81 -13.78
N THR A 142 -42.61 -111.17 -12.86
CA THR A 142 -42.15 -110.03 -12.05
C THR A 142 -40.82 -110.28 -11.35
N TYR A 143 -40.56 -111.53 -10.97
CA TYR A 143 -39.31 -111.95 -10.37
C TYR A 143 -38.11 -111.76 -11.31
N ARG A 144 -38.27 -112.11 -12.59
CA ARG A 144 -37.19 -112.12 -13.57
C ARG A 144 -36.74 -110.71 -13.97
N THR A 145 -37.65 -109.74 -13.89
CA THR A 145 -37.35 -108.32 -14.17
C THR A 145 -36.95 -107.54 -12.92
N ALA A 146 -37.44 -107.91 -11.74
CA ALA A 146 -37.22 -107.13 -10.51
C ALA A 146 -35.85 -107.39 -9.86
N TYR A 147 -35.27 -108.57 -10.07
CA TYR A 147 -34.00 -108.96 -9.44
C TYR A 147 -32.89 -109.08 -10.48
N VAL A 148 -32.51 -107.94 -11.05
CA VAL A 148 -31.30 -107.81 -11.86
C VAL A 148 -30.19 -107.24 -10.95
N PRO A 149 -28.96 -107.81 -10.95
CA PRO A 149 -27.88 -107.31 -10.10
C PRO A 149 -27.55 -105.85 -10.45
N MET A 150 -27.85 -104.94 -9.52
CA MET A 150 -27.52 -103.52 -9.64
C MET A 150 -26.12 -103.25 -9.07
N PRO A 151 -25.24 -102.54 -9.80
CA PRO A 151 -23.92 -102.18 -9.29
C PRO A 151 -24.05 -101.21 -8.10
N THR A 152 -23.34 -101.48 -7.01
CA THR A 152 -23.35 -100.61 -5.83
C THR A 152 -22.44 -99.39 -6.05
N CYS A 153 -23.02 -98.20 -5.92
CA CYS A 153 -22.30 -96.93 -5.86
C CYS A 153 -21.70 -96.78 -4.44
N LYS A 154 -20.39 -96.54 -4.33
CA LYS A 154 -19.77 -96.12 -3.06
C LYS A 154 -20.22 -94.68 -2.79
N GLN A 155 -20.85 -94.43 -1.63
CA GLN A 155 -21.19 -93.07 -1.25
C GLN A 155 -19.93 -92.25 -0.98
N ASP A 156 -19.85 -91.08 -1.60
CA ASP A 156 -18.85 -90.08 -1.25
C ASP A 156 -19.10 -89.58 0.18
N LYS A 157 -18.03 -89.47 0.97
CA LYS A 157 -18.11 -88.96 2.34
C LYS A 157 -18.59 -87.51 2.31
N TYR A 158 -19.60 -87.21 3.12
CA TYR A 158 -20.12 -85.86 3.32
C TYR A 158 -18.99 -84.88 3.69
N ARG A 159 -18.85 -83.79 2.93
CA ARG A 159 -17.88 -82.72 3.19
C ARG A 159 -18.54 -81.64 4.05
N ASP A 160 -17.99 -81.42 5.25
CA ASP A 160 -18.52 -80.47 6.23
C ASP A 160 -18.59 -79.03 5.67
N PRO A 161 -19.72 -78.30 5.80
CA PRO A 161 -19.86 -76.95 5.24
C PRO A 161 -18.99 -75.89 5.92
N HIS A 162 -18.53 -76.15 7.15
CA HIS A 162 -17.81 -75.16 7.97
C HIS A 162 -16.35 -74.92 7.58
N GLN A 163 -15.81 -75.65 6.60
CA GLN A 163 -14.44 -75.42 6.11
C GLN A 163 -14.37 -74.67 4.77
N ARG A 164 -15.46 -74.00 4.36
CA ARG A 164 -15.45 -73.22 3.12
C ARG A 164 -14.94 -71.80 3.39
N ASN A 165 -13.68 -71.59 3.00
CA ASN A 165 -13.06 -70.31 2.62
C ASN A 165 -12.78 -69.29 3.74
N LEU A 166 -11.62 -69.42 4.38
CA LEU A 166 -10.83 -68.28 4.90
C LEU A 166 -10.08 -67.57 3.76
N TYR A 167 -10.73 -67.34 2.62
CA TYR A 167 -10.16 -66.47 1.60
C TYR A 167 -10.52 -65.05 1.99
N GLY A 168 -9.52 -64.35 2.51
CA GLY A 168 -9.60 -62.97 2.96
C GLY A 168 -10.28 -62.09 1.94
N ASP A 169 -11.18 -61.24 2.46
CA ASP A 169 -11.76 -60.10 1.77
C ASP A 169 -10.66 -59.37 0.98
N PRO A 170 -10.79 -59.16 -0.35
CA PRO A 170 -9.79 -58.43 -1.11
C PRO A 170 -9.76 -57.01 -0.55
N GLY A 171 -8.74 -56.76 0.27
CA GLY A 171 -8.59 -55.57 1.10
C GLY A 171 -9.04 -54.33 0.35
N GLN A 172 -10.09 -53.70 0.89
CA GLN A 172 -10.58 -52.42 0.43
C GLN A 172 -9.42 -51.43 0.49
N THR A 173 -8.83 -51.11 -0.66
CA THR A 173 -7.82 -50.06 -0.80
C THR A 173 -8.54 -48.72 -0.66
N GLY A 174 -8.97 -48.42 0.57
CA GLY A 174 -9.74 -47.24 0.95
C GLY A 174 -8.90 -45.97 0.92
N ASN A 175 -8.26 -45.69 -0.21
CA ASN A 175 -7.64 -44.39 -0.43
C ASN A 175 -8.76 -43.43 -0.85
N SER A 176 -9.06 -42.47 0.01
CA SER A 176 -10.02 -41.41 -0.31
C SER A 176 -9.49 -40.54 -1.46
N THR A 177 -10.38 -39.96 -2.26
CA THR A 177 -10.00 -39.00 -3.32
C THR A 177 -9.10 -37.90 -2.78
N TYR A 178 -9.37 -37.44 -1.55
CA TYR A 178 -8.56 -36.45 -0.85
C TYR A 178 -7.11 -36.91 -0.61
N GLN A 179 -6.88 -38.16 -0.20
CA GLN A 179 -5.53 -38.70 -0.02
C GLN A 179 -4.75 -38.82 -1.34
N MET A 180 -5.46 -38.99 -2.46
CA MET A 180 -4.84 -39.07 -3.78
C MET A 180 -4.59 -37.69 -4.40
N ASP A 181 -5.46 -36.72 -4.11
CA ASP A 181 -5.41 -35.38 -4.72
C ASP A 181 -4.48 -34.41 -3.98
N TYR A 182 -4.29 -34.59 -2.67
CA TYR A 182 -3.49 -33.71 -1.82
C TYR A 182 -2.21 -34.41 -1.35
N ILE A 183 -1.35 -34.75 -2.32
CA ILE A 183 0.01 -35.20 -2.04
C ILE A 183 0.86 -33.96 -1.78
N GLU A 184 1.70 -34.02 -0.74
CA GLU A 184 2.66 -32.96 -0.43
C GLU A 184 3.54 -32.73 -1.67
N LYS A 185 3.33 -31.60 -2.35
CA LYS A 185 4.17 -31.23 -3.48
C LYS A 185 5.55 -30.99 -2.92
N GLN A 186 6.53 -31.79 -3.34
CA GLN A 186 7.92 -31.46 -3.09
C GLN A 186 8.12 -30.02 -3.49
N ASN A 187 8.51 -29.20 -2.52
CA ASN A 187 8.88 -27.82 -2.73
C ASN A 187 10.23 -27.87 -3.45
N ASN A 188 10.21 -28.33 -4.71
CA ASN A 188 11.24 -27.99 -5.66
C ASN A 188 11.31 -26.48 -5.55
N ASN A 189 12.47 -25.99 -5.15
CA ASN A 189 12.77 -24.57 -5.08
C ASN A 189 12.73 -24.02 -6.51
N ASP A 190 11.54 -24.00 -7.11
CA ASP A 190 11.13 -23.22 -8.26
C ASP A 190 11.09 -21.77 -7.76
N MET A 191 12.26 -21.31 -7.33
CA MET A 191 12.54 -19.93 -7.04
C MET A 191 12.17 -19.19 -8.32
N CYS A 192 11.21 -18.28 -8.18
CA CYS A 192 10.71 -17.50 -9.30
C CYS A 192 11.92 -16.99 -10.11
N PRO A 193 11.99 -17.19 -11.43
CA PRO A 193 13.19 -16.89 -12.24
C PRO A 193 13.64 -15.44 -12.12
N VAL A 194 12.76 -14.55 -11.65
CA VAL A 194 13.05 -13.16 -11.29
C VAL A 194 14.09 -13.06 -10.17
N PHE A 195 14.10 -13.97 -9.19
CA PHE A 195 15.09 -14.01 -8.11
C PHE A 195 16.47 -14.51 -8.55
N ALA A 196 16.57 -15.12 -9.73
CA ALA A 196 17.84 -15.50 -10.34
C ALA A 196 18.53 -14.35 -11.10
N LEU A 197 17.85 -13.22 -11.28
CA LEU A 197 18.41 -12.05 -11.95
C LEU A 197 19.33 -11.24 -11.02
N PRO A 198 20.44 -10.68 -11.53
CA PRO A 198 21.33 -9.83 -10.75
C PRO A 198 20.60 -8.54 -10.33
N LYS A 199 20.85 -8.10 -9.09
CA LYS A 199 20.27 -6.85 -8.55
C LYS A 199 20.70 -5.64 -9.40
N ARG A 200 19.76 -4.75 -9.70
CA ARG A 200 20.00 -3.52 -10.46
C ARG A 200 20.98 -2.60 -9.71
N PRO A 201 22.09 -2.16 -10.33
CA PRO A 201 23.03 -1.24 -9.69
C PRO A 201 22.43 0.16 -9.56
N VAL A 202 22.75 0.84 -8.45
CA VAL A 202 22.20 2.16 -8.08
C VAL A 202 22.98 3.31 -8.74
N LYS A 203 24.26 3.11 -9.06
CA LYS A 203 25.14 4.13 -9.66
C LYS A 203 26.02 3.48 -10.72
N LEU A 204 26.04 4.06 -11.91
CA LEU A 204 26.95 3.67 -13.00
C LEU A 204 28.29 4.42 -12.86
N PRO A 205 29.44 3.76 -13.11
CA PRO A 205 30.74 4.43 -13.21
C PRO A 205 30.82 5.19 -14.55
N GLY A 206 30.16 6.34 -14.65
CA GLY A 206 30.16 7.16 -15.86
C GLY A 206 28.84 7.89 -16.02
N GLY A 207 28.85 9.22 -15.88
CA GLY A 207 27.66 10.03 -15.67
C GLY A 207 26.65 10.14 -16.83
N LYS A 208 26.74 9.33 -17.90
CA LYS A 208 25.90 9.47 -19.10
C LYS A 208 25.58 8.16 -19.85
N SER A 209 25.73 6.97 -19.26
CA SER A 209 25.24 5.74 -19.90
C SER A 209 23.83 5.40 -19.39
N HIS A 210 22.93 5.04 -20.30
CA HIS A 210 21.64 4.45 -19.95
C HIS A 210 21.88 3.01 -19.46
N LEU A 211 21.28 2.65 -18.32
CA LEU A 211 21.38 1.31 -17.75
C LEU A 211 20.53 0.33 -18.59
N ASN A 212 21.19 -0.53 -19.36
CA ASN A 212 20.54 -1.57 -20.15
C ASN A 212 20.82 -2.94 -19.54
N TYR A 213 19.87 -3.88 -19.64
CA TYR A 213 20.10 -5.25 -19.20
C TYR A 213 20.49 -6.12 -20.40
N ASP A 214 21.65 -6.74 -20.33
CA ASP A 214 22.15 -7.70 -21.31
C ASP A 214 21.71 -9.11 -20.91
N ALA A 215 20.71 -9.63 -21.63
CA ALA A 215 20.13 -10.95 -21.38
C ALA A 215 21.06 -12.11 -21.80
N VAL A 216 22.00 -11.88 -22.72
CA VAL A 216 22.94 -12.92 -23.18
C VAL A 216 24.00 -13.17 -22.11
N ASN A 217 24.49 -12.09 -21.50
CA ASN A 217 25.53 -12.15 -20.47
C ASN A 217 24.99 -12.07 -19.03
N ASN A 218 23.67 -12.03 -18.86
CA ASN A 218 22.97 -11.91 -17.57
C ASN A 218 23.57 -10.82 -16.65
N ARG A 219 23.74 -9.59 -17.17
CA ARG A 219 24.33 -8.47 -16.44
C ARG A 219 23.76 -7.11 -16.84
N TRP A 220 23.87 -6.14 -15.95
CA TRP A 220 23.55 -4.73 -16.23
C TRP A 220 24.75 -4.05 -16.92
N VAL A 221 24.50 -3.32 -18.00
CA VAL A 221 25.47 -2.59 -18.83
C VAL A 221 25.12 -1.11 -18.84
#